data_AF-A0A9P4HKW1-F1
#
_entry.id   AF-A0A9P4HKW1-F1
#
_cell.length_a   1.000
_cell.length_b   1.000
_cell.length_c   1.000
_cell.angle_alpha   90.00
_cell.angle_beta   90.00
_cell.angle_gamma   90.00
#
_symmetry.space_group_name_H-M   'P 1'
#
loop_
_entity.id
_entity.type
_entity.pdbx_description
1 polymer ?
#
loop_
_entity_poly.entity_id
_entity_poly.type
_entity_poly.pdbx_seq_one_letter_code
_entity_poly.pdbx_strand_id
1 'polypeptide(L)'
;MLSLEPSSSDIESHLTPLDRRLQDLEHTTRLHENWHPPAVSPKSPEYSIIDIVDLSSATKLLEDISRHTNSTTPLSPHAFLSKFKWTWDPEWKEFYTQLPNHSSYIFLSRWKYNKQRQAWEHVNISGTDSTPETAAEMLGSWEDWSWNPLWEEWYLPWSQMDDGSKCCLFTSRWELRENGEFVYTGR
;
A
#
# COMPACT_ATOMS: atom_id res chain seq x y z
N MET A 1 40.73 -24.56 15.41
CA MET A 1 40.77 -23.08 15.45
C MET A 1 39.50 -22.62 14.73
N LEU A 2 38.42 -22.38 15.49
CA LEU A 2 37.14 -21.94 14.95
C LEU A 2 37.20 -20.41 14.84
N SER A 3 37.15 -19.89 13.62
CA SER A 3 36.96 -18.46 13.40
C SER A 3 35.54 -18.11 13.81
N LEU A 4 35.38 -17.17 14.74
CA LEU A 4 34.10 -16.67 15.25
C LEU A 4 33.59 -15.48 14.42
N GLU A 5 34.30 -15.09 13.37
CA GLU A 5 33.89 -13.98 12.51
C GLU A 5 32.95 -14.48 11.42
N PRO A 6 31.73 -13.91 11.30
CA PRO A 6 30.82 -14.25 10.21
C PRO A 6 31.48 -13.93 8.87
N SER A 7 31.24 -14.78 7.87
CA SER A 7 31.79 -14.57 6.54
C SER A 7 31.20 -13.29 5.92
N SER A 8 31.95 -12.61 5.05
CA SER A 8 31.47 -11.41 4.36
C SER A 8 30.16 -11.66 3.59
N SER A 9 29.97 -12.87 3.06
CA SER A 9 28.71 -13.28 2.43
C SER A 9 27.55 -13.40 3.41
N ASP A 10 27.79 -13.85 4.65
CA ASP A 10 26.74 -13.93 5.68
C ASP A 10 26.31 -12.52 6.09
N ILE A 11 27.28 -11.60 6.24
CA ILE A 11 27.01 -10.19 6.56
C ILE A 11 26.20 -9.52 5.44
N GLU A 12 26.60 -9.69 4.17
CA GLU A 12 25.86 -9.16 3.01
C GLU A 12 24.44 -9.70 2.91
N SER A 13 24.24 -10.99 3.22
CA SER A 13 22.91 -11.62 3.22
C SER A 13 21.95 -11.01 4.24
N HIS A 14 22.47 -10.44 5.32
CA HIS A 14 21.68 -9.78 6.36
C HIS A 14 21.53 -8.26 6.14
N LEU A 15 22.53 -7.61 5.52
CA LEU A 15 22.48 -6.17 5.23
C LEU A 15 21.56 -5.84 4.04
N THR A 16 21.53 -6.69 3.01
CA THR A 16 20.71 -6.44 1.80
C THR A 16 19.21 -6.31 2.10
N PRO A 17 18.60 -7.18 2.94
CA PRO A 17 17.20 -7.01 3.35
C PRO A 17 16.97 -5.78 4.23
N LEU A 18 17.94 -5.41 5.06
CA LEU A 18 17.83 -4.21 5.92
C LEU A 18 17.88 -2.93 5.11
N ASP A 19 18.77 -2.86 4.12
CA ASP A 19 18.87 -1.73 3.20
C ASP A 19 17.57 -1.54 2.41
N ARG A 20 17.00 -2.63 1.87
CA ARG A 20 15.70 -2.58 1.19
C ARG A 20 14.58 -2.05 2.10
N ARG A 21 14.49 -2.53 3.34
CA ARG A 21 13.49 -2.08 4.32
C ARG A 21 13.65 -0.59 4.66
N LEU A 22 14.88 -0.10 4.79
CA LEU A 22 15.15 1.32 5.02
C LEU A 22 14.79 2.18 3.81
N GLN A 23 15.08 1.71 2.59
CA GLN A 23 14.66 2.39 1.35
C GLN A 23 13.14 2.45 1.22
N ASP A 24 12.43 1.37 1.54
CA ASP A 24 10.97 1.35 1.55
C ASP A 24 10.42 2.36 2.57
N LEU A 25 11.00 2.41 3.77
CA LEU A 25 10.59 3.33 4.83
C LEU A 25 10.85 4.79 4.46
N GLU A 26 12.01 5.10 3.89
CA GLU A 26 12.32 6.42 3.35
C GLU A 26 11.35 6.81 2.23
N HIS A 27 11.05 5.89 1.31
CA HIS A 27 10.12 6.14 0.23
C HIS A 27 8.71 6.44 0.75
N THR A 28 8.19 5.62 1.68
CA THR A 28 6.88 5.83 2.31
C THR A 28 6.82 7.15 3.08
N THR A 29 7.85 7.46 3.88
CA THR A 29 7.88 8.70 4.67
C THR A 29 8.03 9.95 3.80
N ARG A 30 8.77 9.88 2.69
CA ARG A 30 8.84 10.95 1.67
C ARG A 30 7.51 11.14 0.96
N LEU A 31 6.85 10.05 0.57
CA LEU A 31 5.52 10.11 -0.04
C LEU A 31 4.48 10.74 0.89
N HIS A 32 4.63 10.54 2.19
CA HIS A 32 3.73 11.10 3.21
C HIS A 32 4.16 12.50 3.68
N GLU A 33 5.13 13.15 3.02
CA GLU A 33 5.71 14.45 3.40
C GLU A 33 6.23 14.52 4.85
N ASN A 34 6.43 13.37 5.49
CA ASN A 34 6.89 13.25 6.87
C ASN A 34 8.41 13.06 6.96
N TRP A 35 9.10 12.95 5.83
CA TRP A 35 10.54 12.81 5.76
C TRP A 35 11.26 14.15 5.99
N HIS A 36 11.74 14.33 7.21
CA HIS A 36 12.51 15.50 7.63
C HIS A 36 13.88 15.08 8.17
N PRO A 37 14.82 14.69 7.31
CA PRO A 37 16.16 14.35 7.76
C PRO A 37 16.83 15.60 8.34
N PRO A 38 17.63 15.48 9.41
CA PRO A 38 18.34 16.62 9.95
C PRO A 38 19.30 17.19 8.89
N ALA A 39 19.34 18.52 8.76
CA ALA A 39 20.20 19.21 7.79
C ALA A 39 21.71 18.91 8.01
N VAL A 40 22.06 18.50 9.22
CA VAL A 40 23.40 18.02 9.58
C VAL A 40 23.25 16.61 10.11
N SER A 41 23.92 15.65 9.48
CA SER A 41 23.95 14.27 9.96
C SER A 41 24.47 14.26 11.40
N PRO A 42 23.76 13.62 12.34
CA PRO A 42 24.27 13.47 13.70
C PRO A 42 25.62 12.75 13.66
N LYS A 43 26.57 13.18 14.48
CA LYS A 43 27.86 12.51 14.59
C LYS A 43 27.61 11.06 15.00
N SER A 44 28.10 10.11 14.20
CA SER A 44 28.10 8.71 14.59
C SER A 44 28.83 8.57 15.93
N PRO A 45 28.24 7.88 16.93
CA PRO A 45 28.89 7.69 18.22
C PRO A 45 30.24 6.97 18.00
N GLU A 46 31.32 7.56 18.53
CA GLU A 46 32.71 7.15 18.24
C GLU A 46 33.06 5.70 18.66
N TYR A 47 32.20 5.01 19.42
CA TYR A 47 32.47 3.68 19.98
C TYR A 47 31.26 2.73 20.05
N SER A 48 30.29 2.85 19.14
CA SER A 48 29.20 1.88 19.09
C SER A 48 29.57 0.73 18.14
N ILE A 49 29.83 -0.45 18.70
CA ILE A 49 29.79 -1.70 17.94
C ILE A 49 28.31 -1.92 17.62
N ILE A 50 27.88 -1.38 16.49
CA ILE A 50 26.53 -1.61 15.97
C ILE A 50 26.57 -2.98 15.31
N ASP A 51 25.91 -3.96 15.92
CA ASP A 51 25.74 -5.26 15.29
C ASP A 51 24.49 -5.29 14.38
N ILE A 52 24.35 -6.37 13.61
CA ILE A 52 23.24 -6.55 12.68
C ILE A 52 21.89 -6.64 13.43
N VAL A 53 21.91 -7.10 14.68
CA VAL A 53 20.70 -7.25 15.52
C VAL A 53 20.22 -5.88 15.97
N ASP A 54 21.13 -4.98 16.34
CA ASP A 54 20.84 -3.59 16.66
C ASP A 54 20.27 -2.86 15.45
N LEU A 55 20.85 -3.04 14.25
CA LEU A 55 20.32 -2.46 13.00
C LEU A 55 18.92 -2.98 12.69
N SER A 56 18.69 -4.29 12.82
CA SER A 56 17.38 -4.89 12.60
C SER A 56 16.33 -4.37 13.59
N SER A 57 16.72 -4.20 14.85
CA SER A 57 15.85 -3.67 15.91
C SER A 57 15.53 -2.19 15.69
N ALA A 58 16.52 -1.39 15.28
CA ALA A 58 16.33 0.02 14.94
C ALA A 58 15.43 0.19 13.71
N THR A 59 15.62 -0.59 12.65
CA THR A 59 14.74 -0.58 11.47
C THR A 59 13.32 -0.96 11.85
N LYS A 60 13.12 -1.99 12.70
CA LYS A 60 11.80 -2.36 13.21
C LYS A 60 11.16 -1.23 14.03
N LEU A 61 11.93 -0.56 14.89
CA LEU A 61 11.44 0.58 15.66
C LEU A 61 11.01 1.74 14.76
N LEU A 62 11.76 2.03 13.69
CA LEU A 62 11.39 3.04 12.70
C LEU A 62 10.10 2.67 11.95
N GLU A 63 9.94 1.40 11.57
CA GLU A 63 8.71 0.89 10.97
C GLU A 63 7.52 1.04 11.93
N ASP A 64 7.70 0.68 13.20
CA ASP A 64 6.67 0.81 14.23
C ASP A 64 6.32 2.29 14.44
N ILE A 65 7.31 3.19 14.57
CA ILE A 65 7.08 4.62 14.67
C ILE A 65 6.30 5.09 13.44
N SER A 66 6.74 4.77 12.21
CA SER A 66 6.06 5.16 10.97
C SER A 66 4.61 4.64 10.88
N ARG A 67 4.30 3.50 11.50
CA ARG A 67 2.93 2.97 11.59
C ARG A 67 2.08 3.69 12.62
N HIS A 68 2.68 4.16 13.72
CA HIS A 68 1.98 4.75 14.86
C HIS A 68 2.02 6.29 14.89
N THR A 69 2.84 6.95 14.06
CA THR A 69 2.95 8.41 13.99
C THR A 69 2.03 9.09 12.98
N ASN A 70 1.22 8.35 12.21
CA ASN A 70 0.24 9.00 11.35
C ASN A 70 -0.98 9.44 12.17
N SER A 71 -1.19 10.76 12.21
CA SER A 71 -2.47 11.48 12.34
C SER A 71 -3.68 10.57 12.61
N THR A 72 -4.42 10.83 13.69
CA THR A 72 -5.74 10.23 14.02
C THR A 72 -6.75 10.24 12.87
N THR A 73 -6.45 10.94 11.79
CA THR A 73 -7.16 10.93 10.52
C THR A 73 -6.27 10.31 9.44
N PRO A 74 -6.63 9.16 8.85
CA PRO A 74 -5.94 8.67 7.66
C PRO A 74 -5.99 9.76 6.59
N LEU A 75 -4.85 10.00 5.93
CA LEU A 75 -4.74 10.98 4.85
C LEU A 75 -5.52 10.47 3.64
N SER A 76 -6.30 11.36 3.00
CA SER A 76 -7.08 11.03 1.81
C SER A 76 -6.18 10.38 0.74
N PRO A 77 -6.64 9.32 0.07
CA PRO A 77 -5.86 8.62 -0.94
C PRO A 77 -5.63 9.50 -2.18
N HIS A 78 -6.31 10.66 -2.27
CA HIS A 78 -6.20 11.62 -3.35
C HIS A 78 -4.77 11.98 -3.74
N ALA A 79 -3.98 12.48 -2.79
CA ALA A 79 -2.65 13.03 -3.07
C ALA A 79 -1.68 11.96 -3.60
N PHE A 80 -1.98 10.70 -3.33
CA PHE A 80 -1.23 9.55 -3.80
C PHE A 80 -1.79 9.01 -5.11
N LEU A 81 -3.09 8.71 -5.17
CA LEU A 81 -3.72 8.02 -6.30
C LEU A 81 -3.94 8.91 -7.54
N SER A 82 -4.06 10.24 -7.36
CA SER A 82 -4.17 11.19 -8.48
C SER A 82 -2.92 11.24 -9.38
N LYS A 83 -1.77 10.78 -8.88
CA LYS A 83 -0.50 10.79 -9.60
C LYS A 83 -0.40 9.64 -10.62
N PHE A 84 -1.28 8.65 -10.52
CA PHE A 84 -1.20 7.43 -11.33
C PHE A 84 -2.13 7.46 -12.53
N LYS A 85 -1.68 6.80 -13.60
CA LYS A 85 -2.52 6.52 -14.76
C LYS A 85 -3.27 5.21 -14.54
N TRP A 86 -4.59 5.27 -14.65
CA TRP A 86 -5.47 4.11 -14.52
C TRP A 86 -5.66 3.41 -15.87
N THR A 87 -5.66 2.09 -15.85
CA THR A 87 -5.83 1.21 -17.01
C THR A 87 -7.03 0.30 -16.75
N TRP A 88 -7.85 0.07 -17.78
CA TRP A 88 -8.96 -0.87 -17.70
C TRP A 88 -8.48 -2.30 -17.93
N ASP A 89 -8.80 -3.20 -17.01
CA ASP A 89 -8.62 -4.64 -17.16
C ASP A 89 -9.93 -5.25 -17.73
N PRO A 90 -9.93 -5.79 -18.96
CA PRO A 90 -11.13 -6.36 -19.57
C PRO A 90 -11.53 -7.74 -19.00
N GLU A 91 -10.60 -8.47 -18.38
CA GLU A 91 -10.84 -9.78 -17.79
C GLU A 91 -11.51 -9.62 -16.43
N TRP A 92 -10.92 -8.79 -15.58
CA TRP A 92 -11.43 -8.52 -14.23
C TRP A 92 -12.58 -7.52 -14.26
N LYS A 93 -12.66 -6.71 -15.32
CA LYS A 93 -13.60 -5.58 -15.48
C LYS A 93 -13.45 -4.59 -14.33
N GLU A 94 -12.20 -4.19 -14.11
CA GLU A 94 -11.79 -3.26 -13.07
C GLU A 94 -10.76 -2.28 -13.61
N PHE A 95 -10.64 -1.13 -12.98
CA PHE A 95 -9.52 -0.24 -13.23
C PHE A 95 -8.36 -0.61 -12.33
N TYR A 96 -7.14 -0.56 -12.86
CA TYR A 96 -5.94 -0.79 -12.10
C TYR A 96 -4.84 0.21 -12.44
N THR A 97 -3.89 0.34 -11.52
CA THR A 97 -2.62 1.02 -11.77
C THR A 97 -1.47 0.26 -11.14
N GLN A 98 -0.28 0.37 -11.73
CA GLN A 98 0.92 -0.24 -11.20
C GLN A 98 1.69 0.77 -10.36
N LEU A 99 2.13 0.35 -9.18
CA LEU A 99 3.00 1.16 -8.35
C LEU A 99 4.42 1.19 -8.93
N PRO A 100 5.06 2.37 -9.08
CA PRO A 100 6.41 2.48 -9.61
C PRO A 100 7.40 1.62 -8.81
N ASN A 101 8.32 0.95 -9.51
CA ASN A 101 9.40 0.14 -8.93
C ASN A 101 8.96 -1.13 -8.16
N HIS A 102 7.68 -1.52 -8.22
CA HIS A 102 7.17 -2.71 -7.54
C HIS A 102 6.32 -3.59 -8.47
N SER A 103 6.30 -4.91 -8.19
CA SER A 103 5.31 -5.85 -8.74
C SER A 103 3.96 -5.72 -8.02
N SER A 104 3.60 -4.50 -7.61
CA SER A 104 2.39 -4.20 -6.86
C SER A 104 1.44 -3.38 -7.73
N TYR A 105 0.17 -3.72 -7.62
CA TYR A 105 -0.92 -3.14 -8.36
C TYR A 105 -2.00 -2.66 -7.39
N ILE A 106 -2.68 -1.57 -7.74
CA ILE A 106 -3.87 -1.11 -7.03
C ILE A 106 -5.03 -1.26 -8.00
N PHE A 107 -6.06 -2.00 -7.57
CA PHE A 107 -7.30 -2.18 -8.31
C PHE A 107 -8.42 -1.39 -7.64
N LEU A 108 -9.31 -0.82 -8.45
CA LEU A 108 -10.59 -0.28 -8.01
C LEU A 108 -11.61 -1.39 -8.05
N SER A 109 -11.72 -2.08 -6.91
CA SER A 109 -12.57 -3.25 -6.82
C SER A 109 -13.94 -2.89 -6.27
N ARG A 110 -14.99 -3.30 -6.98
CA ARG A 110 -16.36 -3.04 -6.58
C ARG A 110 -16.89 -4.21 -5.76
N TRP A 111 -17.48 -3.88 -4.61
CA TRP A 111 -18.02 -4.83 -3.66
C TRP A 111 -19.49 -4.53 -3.40
N LYS A 112 -20.32 -5.57 -3.43
CA LYS A 112 -21.75 -5.51 -3.13
C LYS A 112 -22.02 -6.24 -1.82
N TYR A 113 -22.70 -5.57 -0.89
CA TYR A 113 -23.16 -6.23 0.32
C TYR A 113 -24.44 -7.04 0.05
N ASN A 114 -24.31 -8.36 0.14
CA ASN A 114 -25.41 -9.30 0.02
C ASN A 114 -26.11 -9.48 1.37
N LYS A 115 -27.28 -8.85 1.53
CA LYS A 115 -28.07 -8.91 2.77
C LYS A 115 -28.53 -10.32 3.14
N GLN A 116 -28.78 -11.20 2.17
CA GLN A 116 -29.25 -12.56 2.45
C GLN A 116 -28.13 -13.42 3.04
N ARG A 117 -26.91 -13.25 2.55
CA ARG A 117 -25.71 -13.97 3.00
C ARG A 117 -24.95 -13.26 4.12
N GLN A 118 -25.32 -12.01 4.42
CA GLN A 118 -24.61 -11.12 5.35
C GLN A 118 -23.12 -10.98 5.00
N ALA A 119 -22.79 -11.02 3.70
CA ALA A 119 -21.41 -11.05 3.22
C ALA A 119 -21.19 -10.01 2.11
N TRP A 120 -19.97 -9.50 2.02
CA TRP A 120 -19.52 -8.69 0.90
C TRP A 120 -19.08 -9.62 -0.24
N GLU A 121 -19.62 -9.37 -1.42
CA GLU A 121 -19.31 -10.12 -2.63
C GLU A 121 -18.65 -9.18 -3.62
N HIS A 122 -17.49 -9.60 -4.14
CA HIS A 122 -16.84 -8.92 -5.24
C HIS A 122 -17.75 -8.96 -6.47
N VAL A 123 -17.92 -7.83 -7.12
CA VAL A 123 -18.76 -7.70 -8.31
C VAL A 123 -18.05 -6.86 -9.36
N ASN A 124 -18.09 -7.30 -10.60
CA ASN A 124 -17.46 -6.58 -11.70
C ASN A 124 -18.08 -5.18 -11.89
N ILE A 125 -17.26 -4.25 -12.37
CA ILE A 125 -17.75 -2.96 -12.86
C ILE A 125 -18.42 -3.23 -14.21
N SER A 126 -19.74 -3.20 -14.23
CA SER A 126 -20.54 -3.46 -15.43
C SER A 126 -20.92 -2.16 -16.13
N GLY A 127 -20.35 -1.90 -17.30
CA GLY A 127 -20.69 -0.80 -18.20
C GLY A 127 -19.90 -0.95 -19.50
N THR A 128 -20.57 -1.03 -20.64
CA THR A 128 -19.97 -1.10 -21.98
C THR A 128 -19.04 0.10 -22.17
N ASP A 129 -17.76 -0.20 -22.46
CA ASP A 129 -16.70 0.76 -22.77
C ASP A 129 -16.35 1.74 -21.63
N SER A 130 -15.94 1.18 -20.48
CA SER A 130 -15.38 1.95 -19.37
C SER A 130 -14.04 2.57 -19.79
N THR A 131 -14.01 3.88 -20.07
CA THR A 131 -12.80 4.60 -20.47
C THR A 131 -12.03 5.11 -19.24
N PRO A 132 -10.77 5.53 -19.37
CA PRO A 132 -10.05 6.21 -18.28
C PRO A 132 -10.78 7.45 -17.74
N GLU A 133 -11.56 8.14 -18.57
CA GLU A 133 -12.43 9.24 -18.16
C GLU A 133 -13.59 8.74 -17.29
N THR A 134 -14.18 7.59 -17.63
CA THR A 134 -15.11 6.91 -16.73
C THR A 134 -14.43 6.61 -15.41
N ALA A 135 -13.20 6.07 -15.39
CA ALA A 135 -12.45 5.84 -14.15
C ALA A 135 -12.27 7.12 -13.30
N ALA A 136 -11.93 8.23 -13.94
CA ALA A 136 -11.77 9.52 -13.27
C ALA A 136 -13.10 10.03 -12.69
N GLU A 137 -14.21 9.83 -13.41
CA GLU A 137 -15.56 10.15 -12.94
C GLU A 137 -16.05 9.16 -11.84
N MET A 138 -15.68 7.87 -11.96
CA MET A 138 -15.96 6.78 -11.02
C MET A 138 -15.25 6.99 -9.69
N LEU A 139 -14.01 7.49 -9.73
CA LEU A 139 -13.24 7.87 -8.55
C LEU A 139 -13.88 9.06 -7.83
N GLY A 140 -14.88 9.71 -8.43
CA GLY A 140 -15.61 10.83 -7.85
C GLY A 140 -14.68 11.99 -7.49
N SER A 141 -15.21 12.89 -6.69
CA SER A 141 -14.37 13.82 -5.96
C SER A 141 -13.70 13.03 -4.83
N TRP A 142 -12.39 13.17 -4.64
CA TRP A 142 -11.72 12.43 -3.56
C TRP A 142 -12.20 12.81 -2.16
N GLU A 143 -12.93 13.93 -2.04
CA GLU A 143 -13.66 14.33 -0.85
C GLU A 143 -14.82 13.37 -0.49
N ASP A 144 -15.30 12.57 -1.44
CA ASP A 144 -16.40 11.61 -1.26
C ASP A 144 -15.93 10.26 -0.68
N TRP A 145 -14.62 10.01 -0.67
CA TRP A 145 -14.04 8.80 -0.12
C TRP A 145 -14.04 8.82 1.40
N SER A 146 -14.38 7.68 1.99
CA SER A 146 -14.44 7.48 3.44
C SER A 146 -13.49 6.35 3.84
N TRP A 147 -12.91 6.45 5.04
CA TRP A 147 -12.09 5.38 5.60
C TRP A 147 -12.98 4.32 6.23
N ASN A 148 -12.78 3.05 5.85
CA ASN A 148 -13.41 1.92 6.52
C ASN A 148 -12.45 1.35 7.58
N PRO A 149 -12.68 1.58 8.89
CA PRO A 149 -11.79 1.09 9.93
C PRO A 149 -11.81 -0.43 10.10
N LEU A 150 -12.82 -1.13 9.59
CA LEU A 150 -12.89 -2.60 9.67
C LEU A 150 -12.00 -3.26 8.61
N TRP A 151 -11.94 -2.65 7.43
CA TRP A 151 -11.17 -3.17 6.30
C TRP A 151 -9.81 -2.49 6.17
N GLU A 152 -9.58 -1.44 6.97
CA GLU A 152 -8.41 -0.57 6.88
C GLU A 152 -8.20 -0.05 5.45
N GLU A 153 -9.29 0.19 4.72
CA GLU A 153 -9.25 0.62 3.33
C GLU A 153 -10.12 1.85 3.10
N TRP A 154 -9.69 2.69 2.16
CA TRP A 154 -10.52 3.76 1.63
C TRP A 154 -11.59 3.18 0.72
N TYR A 155 -12.82 3.68 0.88
CA TYR A 155 -13.95 3.28 0.06
C TYR A 155 -14.76 4.47 -0.42
N LEU A 156 -15.35 4.33 -1.60
CA LEU A 156 -16.34 5.24 -2.15
C LEU A 156 -17.70 4.54 -2.17
N PRO A 157 -18.75 5.10 -1.55
CA PRO A 157 -20.11 4.60 -1.71
C PRO A 157 -20.52 4.62 -3.19
N TRP A 158 -20.70 3.45 -3.77
CA TRP A 158 -21.03 3.28 -5.18
C TRP A 158 -22.54 3.06 -5.30
N SER A 159 -23.32 4.14 -5.30
CA SER A 159 -24.79 4.18 -5.48
C SER A 159 -25.66 3.15 -4.71
N GLN A 160 -26.79 3.60 -4.17
CA GLN A 160 -27.81 2.64 -3.73
C GLN A 160 -28.40 1.97 -4.97
N MET A 161 -28.26 0.65 -5.06
CA MET A 161 -29.00 -0.15 -6.04
C MET A 161 -30.48 -0.14 -5.66
N ASP A 162 -31.38 -0.25 -6.64
CA ASP A 162 -32.84 -0.26 -6.43
C ASP A 162 -33.34 -1.37 -5.49
N ASP A 163 -32.54 -2.43 -5.31
CA ASP A 163 -32.79 -3.53 -4.35
C ASP A 163 -32.41 -3.17 -2.90
N GLY A 164 -31.98 -1.93 -2.65
CA GLY A 164 -31.51 -1.44 -1.36
C GLY A 164 -30.19 -2.08 -0.91
N SER A 165 -29.47 -2.77 -1.78
CA SER A 165 -28.12 -3.25 -1.50
C SER A 165 -27.12 -2.10 -1.51
N LYS A 166 -26.08 -2.24 -0.68
CA LYS A 166 -24.98 -1.28 -0.62
C LYS A 166 -23.89 -1.76 -1.56
N CYS A 167 -23.48 -0.91 -2.48
CA CYS A 167 -22.28 -1.13 -3.26
C CYS A 167 -21.23 -0.09 -2.83
N CYS A 168 -19.98 -0.52 -2.76
CA CYS A 168 -18.83 0.32 -2.47
C CYS A 168 -17.71 -0.02 -3.44
N LEU A 169 -16.91 0.98 -3.79
CA LEU A 169 -15.65 0.82 -4.49
C LEU A 169 -14.52 0.90 -3.46
N PHE A 170 -13.55 -0.01 -3.54
CA PHE A 170 -12.40 -0.05 -2.65
C PHE A 170 -11.10 0.03 -3.47
N THR A 171 -10.06 0.62 -2.88
CA THR A 171 -8.70 0.63 -3.45
C THR A 171 -7.94 -0.60 -2.96
N SER A 172 -8.16 -1.73 -3.61
CA SER A 172 -7.58 -3.00 -3.18
C SER A 172 -6.16 -3.15 -3.71
N ARG A 173 -5.21 -3.47 -2.82
CA ARG A 173 -3.81 -3.73 -3.20
C ARG A 173 -3.58 -5.20 -3.53
N TRP A 174 -2.87 -5.42 -4.62
CA TRP A 174 -2.52 -6.74 -5.13
C TRP A 174 -1.02 -6.80 -5.46
N GLU A 175 -0.42 -7.96 -5.28
CA GLU A 175 0.95 -8.23 -5.69
C GLU A 175 1.01 -9.40 -6.66
N LEU A 176 1.78 -9.21 -7.73
CA LEU A 176 2.09 -10.27 -8.68
C LEU A 176 3.32 -11.03 -8.17
N ARG A 177 3.13 -12.30 -7.81
CA ARG A 177 4.21 -13.19 -7.38
C ARG A 177 5.04 -13.68 -8.58
N GLU A 178 6.22 -14.22 -8.29
CA GLU A 178 7.15 -14.75 -9.33
C GLU A 178 6.53 -15.86 -10.19
N ASN A 179 5.52 -16.57 -9.67
CA ASN A 179 4.77 -17.60 -10.39
C ASN A 179 3.65 -17.03 -11.31
N GLY A 180 3.49 -15.71 -11.36
CA GLY A 180 2.45 -15.04 -12.14
C GLY A 180 1.07 -14.97 -11.45
N GLU A 181 0.96 -15.39 -10.18
CA GLU A 181 -0.30 -15.29 -9.44
C GLU A 181 -0.47 -13.92 -8.78
N PHE A 182 -1.66 -13.35 -8.91
CA PHE A 182 -2.09 -12.18 -8.15
C PHE A 182 -2.55 -12.59 -6.77
N VAL A 183 -1.96 -12.00 -5.75
CA VAL A 183 -2.37 -12.19 -4.36
C VAL A 183 -2.85 -10.86 -3.81
N TYR A 184 -4.05 -10.87 -3.24
CA TYR A 184 -4.56 -9.74 -2.50
C TYR A 184 -3.69 -9.54 -1.26
N THR A 185 -3.08 -8.37 -1.15
CA THR A 185 -2.15 -8.04 -0.07
C THR A 185 -2.67 -6.90 0.80
N GLY A 186 -4.00 -6.68 0.76
CA GLY A 186 -4.70 -5.56 1.40
C GLY A 186 -4.13 -5.15 2.75
N ARG A 187 -4.17 -3.84 3.00
CA ARG A 187 -3.77 -3.19 4.25
C ARG A 187 -4.36 -1.81 4.35
#